data_AF-A0A955AH77-F1
#
_entry.id   AF-A0A955AH77-F1
#
_cell.length_a   1.000
_cell.length_b   1.000
_cell.length_c   1.000
_cell.angle_alpha   90.00
_cell.angle_beta   90.00
_cell.angle_gamma   90.00
#
_symmetry.space_group_name_H-M   'P 1'
#
loop_
_entity.id
_entity.type
_entity.pdbx_description
1 polymer ?
#
loop_
_entity_poly.entity_id
_entity_poly.type
_entity_poly.pdbx_seq_one_letter_code
_entity_poly.pdbx_strand_id
1 'polypeptide(L)'
;MRNMQVYLCGLYVFVGVSVASAVTPPMPPLTNGDGDATHNGMKHALVSQAGNALAVHVSDPPPTPVVMTSGFGVDYTPDKFNVLENVYFNAQHGWLPDGPFNLPADSAIWIERTGATQPAGSTFRVYDGGNGSEGMAVWTMDELYTSNGFRWKWDGVMQHDYFTADSAGDYSMSFHVYVGDLQGNPLTSMTGADATFQFRVVPEPPMMSLLAVVTVTAIAFGRRRTT
;
A
#
# COMPACT_ATOMS: atom_id res chain seq x y z
N MET A 1 -8.44 71.58 -22.49
CA MET A 1 -8.95 70.55 -21.57
C MET A 1 -9.21 69.29 -22.37
N ARG A 2 -8.28 68.31 -22.33
CA ARG A 2 -8.43 67.00 -23.00
C ARG A 2 -8.68 65.96 -21.90
N ASN A 3 -9.83 65.31 -21.96
CA ASN A 3 -10.22 64.27 -21.01
C ASN A 3 -9.42 62.99 -21.30
N MET A 4 -8.67 62.54 -20.29
CA MET A 4 -7.87 61.31 -20.34
C MET A 4 -8.75 60.16 -19.84
N GLN A 5 -9.14 59.28 -20.75
CA GLN A 5 -10.00 58.13 -20.46
C GLN A 5 -9.10 56.94 -20.10
N VAL A 6 -8.99 56.64 -18.81
CA VAL A 6 -8.22 55.49 -18.30
C VAL A 6 -9.12 54.26 -18.36
N TYR A 7 -8.82 53.33 -19.26
CA TYR A 7 -9.50 52.04 -19.36
C TYR A 7 -8.91 51.07 -18.32
N LEU A 8 -9.65 50.78 -17.25
CA LEU A 8 -9.36 49.67 -16.35
C LEU A 8 -9.69 48.36 -17.09
N CYS A 9 -8.66 47.68 -17.58
CA CYS A 9 -8.81 46.34 -18.13
C CYS A 9 -8.88 45.35 -16.95
N GLY A 10 -10.08 44.91 -16.59
CA GLY A 10 -10.29 43.91 -15.55
C GLY A 10 -9.78 42.54 -15.99
N LEU A 11 -8.69 42.06 -15.38
CA LEU A 11 -8.18 40.71 -15.58
C LEU A 11 -9.09 39.74 -14.82
N TYR A 12 -9.94 39.01 -15.54
CA TYR A 12 -10.67 37.87 -15.00
C TYR A 12 -9.75 36.64 -14.98
N VAL A 13 -9.38 36.20 -13.79
CA VAL A 13 -8.69 34.91 -13.61
C VAL A 13 -9.78 33.84 -13.50
N PHE A 14 -9.95 33.05 -14.55
CA PHE A 14 -10.75 31.84 -14.50
C PHE A 14 -9.95 30.75 -13.78
N VAL A 15 -10.39 30.36 -12.59
CA VAL A 15 -9.91 29.15 -11.92
C VAL A 15 -10.70 27.98 -12.51
N GLY A 16 -10.11 27.28 -13.47
CA GLY A 16 -10.68 26.03 -13.99
C GLY A 16 -10.54 24.94 -12.93
N VAL A 17 -11.67 24.41 -12.45
CA VAL A 17 -11.67 23.19 -11.63
C VAL A 17 -11.56 22.01 -12.58
N SER A 18 -10.37 21.42 -12.70
CA SER A 18 -10.21 20.15 -13.40
C SER A 18 -10.88 19.05 -12.59
N VAL A 19 -11.86 18.37 -13.19
CA VAL A 19 -12.41 17.12 -12.64
C VAL A 19 -11.30 16.07 -12.66
N ALA A 20 -11.01 15.45 -11.51
CA ALA A 20 -10.08 14.33 -11.47
C ALA A 20 -10.69 13.20 -12.32
N SER A 21 -9.96 12.72 -13.32
CA SER A 21 -10.37 11.52 -14.03
C SER A 21 -10.02 10.33 -13.15
N ALA A 22 -10.96 9.41 -12.94
CA ALA A 22 -10.68 8.21 -12.20
C ALA A 22 -9.60 7.36 -12.88
N VAL A 23 -8.74 6.73 -12.08
CA VAL A 23 -7.59 5.93 -12.55
C VAL A 23 -7.55 4.58 -11.85
N THR A 24 -6.81 3.62 -12.39
CA THR A 24 -6.44 2.43 -11.61
C THR A 24 -5.36 2.80 -10.60
N PRO A 25 -5.33 2.18 -9.40
CA PRO A 25 -4.21 2.38 -8.49
C PRO A 25 -2.88 2.06 -9.19
N PRO A 26 -1.87 2.92 -9.03
CA PRO A 26 -0.54 2.59 -9.53
C PRO A 26 -0.07 1.36 -8.78
N MET A 27 0.00 0.24 -9.48
CA MET A 27 0.74 -0.89 -8.96
C MET A 27 2.19 -0.46 -8.81
N PRO A 28 2.86 -0.74 -7.68
CA PRO A 28 4.30 -0.86 -7.70
C PRO A 28 4.65 -1.76 -8.88
N PRO A 29 5.75 -1.49 -9.64
CA PRO A 29 6.10 -2.27 -10.82
C PRO A 29 5.96 -3.76 -10.50
N LEU A 30 4.94 -4.40 -11.09
CA LEU A 30 4.65 -5.81 -10.85
C LEU A 30 5.87 -6.61 -11.30
N THR A 31 6.23 -7.60 -10.51
CA THR A 31 7.30 -8.54 -10.88
C THR A 31 6.89 -9.27 -12.15
N ASN A 32 7.88 -9.74 -12.91
CA ASN A 32 7.68 -10.72 -13.99
C ASN A 32 7.36 -12.13 -13.44
N GLY A 33 7.08 -12.28 -12.13
CA GLY A 33 6.79 -13.55 -11.47
C GLY A 33 7.99 -14.46 -11.24
N ASP A 34 9.23 -14.00 -11.46
CA ASP A 34 10.43 -14.88 -11.42
C ASP A 34 10.97 -15.18 -10.00
N GLY A 35 10.40 -14.56 -8.96
CA GLY A 35 10.79 -14.77 -7.56
C GLY A 35 12.19 -14.23 -7.21
N ASP A 36 12.90 -13.57 -8.13
CA ASP A 36 14.21 -12.99 -7.86
C ASP A 36 14.05 -11.63 -7.16
N ALA A 37 14.44 -11.58 -5.88
CA ALA A 37 14.39 -10.36 -5.08
C ALA A 37 15.25 -9.21 -5.65
N THR A 38 16.28 -9.51 -6.45
CA THR A 38 17.23 -8.48 -6.91
C THR A 38 16.69 -7.56 -8.01
N HIS A 39 15.62 -7.95 -8.71
CA HIS A 39 15.11 -7.22 -9.88
C HIS A 39 13.67 -6.70 -9.74
N ASN A 40 12.99 -7.01 -8.63
CA ASN A 40 11.53 -7.03 -8.64
C ASN A 40 10.83 -5.93 -7.85
N GLY A 41 11.55 -5.08 -7.10
CA GLY A 41 10.95 -3.94 -6.40
C GLY A 41 9.86 -4.29 -5.38
N MET A 42 9.60 -5.57 -5.11
CA MET A 42 8.57 -6.12 -4.22
C MET A 42 9.24 -6.97 -3.13
N LYS A 43 8.66 -6.97 -1.94
CA LYS A 43 9.10 -7.70 -0.75
C LYS A 43 8.19 -8.91 -0.52
N HIS A 44 8.68 -10.13 -0.67
CA HIS A 44 7.87 -11.32 -0.39
C HIS A 44 8.28 -11.95 0.94
N ALA A 45 7.30 -12.39 1.72
CA ALA A 45 7.48 -13.39 2.74
C ALA A 45 7.47 -14.77 2.07
N LEU A 46 8.66 -15.29 1.82
CA LEU A 46 8.90 -16.63 1.30
C LEU A 46 8.58 -17.65 2.41
N VAL A 47 7.55 -18.45 2.19
CA VAL A 47 7.14 -19.49 3.14
C VAL A 47 7.63 -20.83 2.63
N SER A 48 8.52 -21.48 3.38
CA SER A 48 9.04 -22.81 3.05
C SER A 48 8.75 -23.80 4.17
N GLN A 49 8.84 -25.09 3.86
CA GLN A 49 8.68 -26.17 4.83
C GLN A 49 9.90 -27.09 4.82
N ALA A 50 10.44 -27.36 6.00
CA ALA A 50 11.49 -28.34 6.23
C ALA A 50 11.03 -29.36 7.28
N GLY A 51 10.67 -30.56 6.83
CA GLY A 51 10.06 -31.57 7.69
C GLY A 51 8.75 -31.07 8.30
N ASN A 52 8.70 -30.94 9.63
CA ASN A 52 7.52 -30.47 10.36
C ASN A 52 7.59 -28.98 10.74
N ALA A 53 8.58 -28.24 10.26
CA ALA A 53 8.73 -26.82 10.56
C ALA A 53 8.46 -25.98 9.31
N LEU A 54 7.68 -24.91 9.47
CA LEU A 54 7.65 -23.80 8.52
C LEU A 54 8.81 -22.86 8.81
N ALA A 55 9.28 -22.19 7.77
CA ALA A 55 10.16 -21.04 7.86
C ALA A 55 9.58 -19.90 7.03
N VAL A 56 9.78 -18.66 7.50
CA VAL A 56 9.43 -17.46 6.75
C VAL A 56 10.67 -16.61 6.57
N HIS A 57 10.99 -16.28 5.32
CA HIS A 57 12.06 -15.36 4.96
C HIS A 57 11.49 -14.15 4.23
N VAL A 58 11.59 -12.98 4.83
CA VAL A 58 11.17 -11.73 4.18
C VAL A 58 12.31 -11.23 3.31
N SER A 59 12.13 -11.22 1.99
CA SER A 59 13.17 -10.84 1.04
C SER A 59 13.66 -9.39 1.25
N ASP A 60 14.91 -9.11 0.88
CA ASP A 60 15.47 -7.77 0.68
C ASP A 60 16.19 -7.79 -0.69
N PRO A 61 16.01 -6.80 -1.60
CA PRO A 61 15.28 -5.52 -1.50
C PRO A 61 13.74 -5.62 -1.70
N PRO A 62 12.97 -4.50 -1.53
CA PRO A 62 13.37 -3.14 -1.11
C PRO A 62 13.76 -3.04 0.38
N PRO A 63 14.56 -2.04 0.78
CA PRO A 63 14.90 -1.82 2.19
C PRO A 63 13.66 -1.66 3.07
N THR A 64 13.77 -2.15 4.31
CA THR A 64 12.76 -2.00 5.35
C THR A 64 13.07 -0.75 6.20
N PRO A 65 12.09 0.09 6.60
CA PRO A 65 10.67 0.02 6.28
C PRO A 65 10.36 0.46 4.85
N VAL A 66 9.31 -0.11 4.27
CA VAL A 66 8.85 0.25 2.93
C VAL A 66 8.03 1.55 2.97
N VAL A 67 8.29 2.47 2.03
CA VAL A 67 7.56 3.74 1.97
C VAL A 67 6.18 3.54 1.31
N MET A 68 5.15 4.11 1.93
CA MET A 68 3.77 4.05 1.41
C MET A 68 3.51 5.17 0.41
N THR A 69 2.76 4.86 -0.64
CA THR A 69 2.28 5.78 -1.68
C THR A 69 1.03 6.51 -1.20
N SER A 70 0.82 7.75 -1.62
CA SER A 70 -0.40 8.49 -1.31
C SER A 70 -1.52 8.19 -2.32
N GLY A 71 -2.72 7.93 -1.80
CA GLY A 71 -3.97 7.90 -2.57
C GLY A 71 -4.85 9.13 -2.37
N PHE A 72 -4.33 10.22 -1.77
CA PHE A 72 -5.11 11.44 -1.54
C PHE A 72 -5.43 12.18 -2.84
N GLY A 73 -6.70 12.56 -3.00
CA GLY A 73 -7.17 13.29 -4.18
C GLY A 73 -7.16 12.46 -5.48
N VAL A 74 -7.06 11.13 -5.36
CA VAL A 74 -7.17 10.19 -6.47
C VAL A 74 -8.48 9.43 -6.33
N ASP A 75 -9.26 9.38 -7.41
CA ASP A 75 -10.46 8.56 -7.50
C ASP A 75 -10.09 7.25 -8.20
N TYR A 76 -10.26 6.11 -7.53
CA TYR A 76 -9.82 4.83 -8.05
C TYR A 76 -10.95 4.03 -8.71
N THR A 77 -10.64 3.39 -9.84
CA THR A 77 -11.57 2.50 -10.57
C THR A 77 -10.97 1.12 -10.80
N PRO A 78 -11.81 0.07 -10.82
CA PRO A 78 -13.23 0.04 -10.42
C PRO A 78 -13.47 0.33 -8.93
N ASP A 79 -14.73 0.62 -8.54
CA ASP A 79 -15.15 1.07 -7.21
C ASP A 79 -14.61 0.24 -6.03
N LYS A 80 -14.30 -1.05 -6.23
CA LYS A 80 -13.68 -1.90 -5.19
C LYS A 80 -12.32 -1.37 -4.69
N PHE A 81 -11.65 -0.50 -5.46
CA PHE A 81 -10.39 0.15 -5.08
C PHE A 81 -10.58 1.42 -4.27
N ASN A 82 -11.83 1.84 -3.98
CA ASN A 82 -12.11 3.02 -3.18
C ASN A 82 -11.51 2.96 -1.75
N VAL A 83 -11.23 1.75 -1.24
CA VAL A 83 -10.54 1.55 0.05
C VAL A 83 -9.12 2.11 0.09
N LEU A 84 -8.55 2.47 -1.08
CA LEU A 84 -7.23 3.09 -1.24
C LEU A 84 -7.32 4.61 -1.42
N GLU A 85 -8.51 5.17 -1.53
CA GLU A 85 -8.72 6.61 -1.68
C GLU A 85 -8.51 7.33 -0.35
N ASN A 86 -7.87 8.50 -0.40
CA ASN A 86 -7.66 9.36 0.78
C ASN A 86 -6.93 8.65 1.94
N VAL A 87 -6.11 7.66 1.62
CA VAL A 87 -5.20 6.97 2.52
C VAL A 87 -3.84 6.81 1.86
N TYR A 88 -2.83 6.50 2.66
CA TYR A 88 -1.57 5.98 2.17
C TYR A 88 -1.68 4.47 2.00
N PHE A 89 -1.06 3.91 0.96
CA PHE A 89 -1.09 2.47 0.73
C PHE A 89 0.23 1.93 0.18
N ASN A 90 0.46 0.63 0.34
CA ASN A 90 1.57 -0.09 -0.26
C ASN A 90 1.17 -1.55 -0.51
N ALA A 91 1.47 -2.06 -1.71
CA ALA A 91 1.21 -3.44 -2.11
C ALA A 91 2.50 -4.25 -2.30
N GLN A 92 3.65 -3.72 -1.87
CA GLN A 92 4.94 -4.36 -2.11
C GLN A 92 5.15 -5.60 -1.24
N HIS A 93 4.36 -5.80 -0.19
CA HIS A 93 4.40 -7.01 0.61
C HIS A 93 3.43 -8.07 0.09
N GLY A 94 3.88 -9.32 0.10
CA GLY A 94 3.05 -10.47 -0.28
C GLY A 94 3.58 -11.79 0.26
N TRP A 95 2.74 -12.82 0.20
CA TRP A 95 3.07 -14.19 0.57
C TRP A 95 3.41 -15.00 -0.68
N LEU A 96 4.48 -15.79 -0.62
CA LEU A 96 4.92 -16.60 -1.75
C LEU A 96 5.37 -17.98 -1.26
N PRO A 97 4.90 -19.09 -1.88
CA PRO A 97 5.46 -20.40 -1.60
C PRO A 97 6.92 -20.47 -2.04
N ASP A 98 7.79 -20.97 -1.16
CA ASP A 98 9.19 -21.24 -1.43
C ASP A 98 9.44 -22.75 -1.37
N GLY A 99 8.94 -23.42 -2.41
CA GLY A 99 8.99 -24.87 -2.56
C GLY A 99 7.67 -25.57 -2.26
N PRO A 100 7.65 -26.92 -2.38
CA PRO A 100 6.45 -27.70 -2.14
C PRO A 100 6.16 -27.84 -0.64
N PHE A 101 4.87 -27.84 -0.30
CA PHE A 101 4.41 -28.17 1.04
C PHE A 101 3.96 -29.63 1.12
N ASN A 102 4.39 -30.33 2.16
CA ASN A 102 3.93 -31.68 2.50
C ASN A 102 3.11 -31.59 3.79
N LEU A 103 1.84 -31.19 3.63
CA LEU A 103 0.93 -30.97 4.74
C LEU A 103 0.21 -32.27 5.13
N PRO A 104 -0.06 -32.51 6.43
CA PRO A 104 -0.96 -33.57 6.86
C PRO A 104 -2.33 -33.48 6.18
N ALA A 105 -3.05 -34.61 6.10
CA ALA A 105 -4.45 -34.60 5.66
C ALA A 105 -5.29 -33.66 6.52
N ASP A 106 -6.28 -33.01 5.92
CA ASP A 106 -7.20 -32.07 6.58
C ASP A 106 -6.50 -30.92 7.31
N SER A 107 -5.37 -30.45 6.75
CA SER A 107 -4.63 -29.30 7.25
C SER A 107 -4.38 -28.25 6.18
N ALA A 108 -4.05 -27.04 6.61
CA ALA A 108 -3.72 -25.91 5.75
C ALA A 108 -2.70 -25.00 6.42
N ILE A 109 -2.07 -24.12 5.64
CA ILE A 109 -1.25 -23.04 6.18
C ILE A 109 -2.18 -21.88 6.54
N TRP A 110 -2.00 -21.36 7.75
CA TRP A 110 -2.72 -20.22 8.28
C TRP A 110 -1.73 -19.09 8.55
N ILE A 111 -2.15 -17.88 8.22
CA ILE A 111 -1.44 -16.65 8.53
C ILE A 111 -2.28 -15.90 9.56
N GLU A 112 -1.78 -15.84 10.78
CA GLU A 112 -2.43 -15.17 11.89
C GLU A 112 -1.76 -13.84 12.18
N ARG A 113 -2.54 -12.77 12.30
CA ARG A 113 -2.01 -11.49 12.82
C ARG A 113 -1.77 -11.62 14.32
N THR A 114 -0.54 -11.40 14.76
CA THR A 114 -0.18 -11.44 16.19
C THR A 114 -0.07 -10.05 16.81
N GLY A 115 0.19 -9.02 15.99
CA GLY A 115 0.31 -7.65 16.48
C GLY A 115 0.36 -6.62 15.37
N ALA A 116 0.12 -5.36 15.73
CA ALA A 116 0.43 -4.22 14.88
C ALA A 116 0.90 -3.04 15.72
N THR A 117 1.84 -2.28 15.17
CA THR A 117 2.31 -1.00 15.70
C THR A 117 1.86 0.09 14.73
N GLN A 118 1.31 1.18 15.27
CA GLN A 118 0.86 2.33 14.49
C GLN A 118 0.91 3.61 15.36
N PRO A 119 0.97 4.80 14.76
CA PRO A 119 0.84 6.07 15.48
C PRO A 119 -0.44 6.15 16.33
N ALA A 120 -0.41 6.94 17.39
CA ALA A 120 -1.59 7.12 18.25
C ALA A 120 -2.73 7.81 17.48
N GLY A 121 -3.92 7.20 17.52
CA GLY A 121 -5.11 7.73 16.84
C GLY A 121 -5.16 7.49 15.33
N SER A 122 -4.20 6.75 14.76
CA SER A 122 -4.22 6.36 13.35
C SER A 122 -4.94 5.03 13.12
N THR A 123 -5.17 4.69 11.86
CA THR A 123 -5.66 3.37 11.41
C THR A 123 -4.61 2.69 10.53
N PHE A 124 -4.55 1.36 10.64
CA PHE A 124 -3.69 0.51 9.82
C PHE A 124 -4.45 -0.75 9.42
N ARG A 125 -4.76 -0.89 8.13
CA ARG A 125 -5.62 -1.96 7.59
C ARG A 125 -4.95 -2.68 6.44
N VAL A 126 -5.40 -3.89 6.16
CA VAL A 126 -4.88 -4.73 5.08
C VAL A 126 -6.03 -5.21 4.22
N TYR A 127 -5.87 -5.17 2.91
CA TYR A 127 -6.88 -5.64 1.96
C TYR A 127 -6.28 -6.66 0.99
N ASP A 128 -7.10 -7.60 0.55
CA ASP A 128 -6.75 -8.60 -0.45
C ASP A 128 -6.41 -7.95 -1.80
N GLY A 129 -5.14 -8.04 -2.20
CA GLY A 129 -4.62 -7.63 -3.52
C GLY A 129 -4.44 -8.79 -4.50
N GLY A 130 -5.03 -9.95 -4.20
CA GLY A 130 -5.11 -11.16 -5.02
C GLY A 130 -3.77 -11.78 -5.44
N ASN A 131 -3.88 -12.72 -6.39
CA ASN A 131 -2.73 -13.37 -7.00
C ASN A 131 -2.14 -12.48 -8.11
N GLY A 132 -0.84 -12.18 -8.01
CA GLY A 132 -0.11 -11.31 -8.93
C GLY A 132 -0.20 -11.73 -10.41
N SER A 133 -0.51 -13.00 -10.69
CA SER A 133 -0.65 -13.57 -12.04
C SER A 133 -2.02 -13.40 -12.69
N GLU A 134 -3.09 -13.20 -11.92
CA GLU A 134 -4.46 -13.14 -12.45
C GLU A 134 -4.94 -11.70 -12.75
N GLY A 135 -4.12 -10.72 -12.37
CA GLY A 135 -4.37 -9.29 -12.58
C GLY A 135 -5.50 -8.73 -11.72
N MET A 136 -5.68 -7.41 -11.77
CA MET A 136 -6.57 -6.69 -10.85
C MET A 136 -8.06 -7.05 -10.96
N ALA A 137 -8.47 -7.76 -12.01
CA ALA A 137 -9.87 -8.11 -12.24
C ALA A 137 -10.41 -9.04 -11.14
N VAL A 138 -9.59 -9.95 -10.62
CA VAL A 138 -10.01 -10.96 -9.63
C VAL A 138 -9.81 -10.52 -8.18
N TRP A 139 -9.15 -9.39 -7.93
CA TRP A 139 -8.88 -8.93 -6.56
C TRP A 139 -10.16 -8.55 -5.86
N THR A 140 -10.37 -9.04 -4.64
CA THR A 140 -11.60 -8.74 -3.89
C THR A 140 -11.54 -7.39 -3.19
N MET A 141 -10.33 -6.99 -2.74
CA MET A 141 -10.13 -5.88 -1.80
C MET A 141 -10.91 -6.07 -0.48
N ASP A 142 -11.24 -7.32 -0.13
CA ASP A 142 -11.81 -7.65 1.17
C ASP A 142 -10.77 -7.41 2.26
N GLU A 143 -11.21 -6.90 3.42
CA GLU A 143 -10.30 -6.60 4.52
C GLU A 143 -9.77 -7.89 5.16
N LEU A 144 -8.45 -7.99 5.27
CA LEU A 144 -7.72 -9.07 5.91
C LEU A 144 -7.18 -8.59 7.26
N TYR A 145 -6.91 -9.54 8.16
CA TYR A 145 -6.19 -9.28 9.42
C TYR A 145 -6.82 -8.20 10.31
N THR A 146 -8.14 -8.14 10.37
CA THR A 146 -8.91 -7.07 11.05
C THR A 146 -8.60 -6.91 12.54
N SER A 147 -8.07 -7.95 13.19
CA SER A 147 -7.68 -7.92 14.61
C SER A 147 -6.55 -8.92 14.90
N ASN A 148 -5.91 -8.79 16.07
CA ASN A 148 -4.96 -9.81 16.53
C ASN A 148 -5.72 -11.12 16.80
N GLY A 149 -5.19 -12.24 16.34
CA GLY A 149 -5.87 -13.54 16.33
C GLY A 149 -6.76 -13.78 15.10
N PHE A 150 -6.87 -12.80 14.19
CA PHE A 150 -7.48 -13.05 12.89
C PHE A 150 -6.59 -14.00 12.09
N ARG A 151 -7.19 -15.07 11.56
CA ARG A 151 -6.50 -16.15 10.86
C ARG A 151 -7.01 -16.21 9.42
N TRP A 152 -6.12 -15.99 8.47
CA TRP A 152 -6.40 -16.17 7.06
C TRP A 152 -5.89 -17.54 6.60
N LYS A 153 -6.76 -18.31 5.95
CA LYS A 153 -6.39 -19.61 5.37
C LYS A 153 -5.73 -19.34 4.03
N TRP A 154 -4.42 -19.55 3.97
CA TRP A 154 -3.67 -19.38 2.74
C TRP A 154 -3.82 -20.63 1.87
N ASP A 155 -4.07 -20.42 0.58
CA ASP A 155 -4.19 -21.47 -0.43
C ASP A 155 -2.84 -21.93 -0.99
N GLY A 156 -1.75 -21.28 -0.57
CA GLY A 156 -0.39 -21.60 -1.00
C GLY A 156 -0.03 -21.00 -2.37
N VAL A 157 -0.83 -20.09 -2.91
CA VAL A 157 -0.47 -19.34 -4.13
C VAL A 157 0.14 -17.98 -3.78
N MET A 158 0.81 -17.34 -4.75
CA MET A 158 1.30 -15.97 -4.56
C MET A 158 0.13 -15.05 -4.21
N GLN A 159 0.27 -14.29 -3.14
CA GLN A 159 -0.74 -13.34 -2.67
C GLN A 159 -0.07 -11.97 -2.43
N HIS A 160 -0.65 -10.90 -2.98
CA HIS A 160 -0.28 -9.54 -2.61
C HIS A 160 -1.30 -8.93 -1.66
N ASP A 161 -0.82 -8.21 -0.66
CA ASP A 161 -1.66 -7.57 0.34
C ASP A 161 -1.50 -6.05 0.25
N TYR A 162 -2.61 -5.31 0.25
CA TYR A 162 -2.61 -3.85 0.30
C TYR A 162 -2.64 -3.37 1.75
N PHE A 163 -1.51 -2.90 2.23
CA PHE A 163 -1.42 -2.23 3.53
C PHE A 163 -1.83 -0.78 3.36
N THR A 164 -2.69 -0.27 4.23
CA THR A 164 -3.21 1.10 4.18
C THR A 164 -3.11 1.79 5.52
N ALA A 165 -2.79 3.08 5.51
CA ALA A 165 -2.62 3.92 6.69
C ALA A 165 -3.22 5.32 6.45
N ASP A 166 -3.83 5.92 7.47
CA ASP A 166 -4.52 7.21 7.33
C ASP A 166 -3.67 8.43 7.72
N SER A 167 -2.47 8.22 8.25
CA SER A 167 -1.63 9.30 8.78
C SER A 167 -0.14 8.98 8.71
N ALA A 168 0.68 10.03 8.78
CA ALA A 168 2.13 9.91 8.73
C ALA A 168 2.71 9.21 9.97
N GLY A 169 3.78 8.43 9.76
CA GLY A 169 4.48 7.73 10.82
C GLY A 169 5.01 6.35 10.41
N ASP A 170 5.51 5.63 11.41
CA ASP A 170 6.03 4.27 11.25
C ASP A 170 4.95 3.25 11.67
N TYR A 171 4.78 2.23 10.85
CA TYR A 171 3.80 1.17 11.03
C TYR A 171 4.48 -0.19 10.96
N SER A 172 3.97 -1.18 11.68
CA SER A 172 4.37 -2.57 11.50
C SER A 172 3.20 -3.52 11.73
N MET A 173 3.21 -4.68 11.07
CA MET A 173 2.29 -5.78 11.36
C MET A 173 3.09 -7.07 11.50
N SER A 174 2.81 -7.82 12.56
CA SER A 174 3.45 -9.08 12.87
C SER A 174 2.48 -10.23 12.68
N PHE A 175 3.01 -11.35 12.20
CA PHE A 175 2.25 -12.52 11.84
C PHE A 175 2.90 -13.78 12.41
N HIS A 176 2.06 -14.77 12.74
CA HIS A 176 2.46 -16.14 12.97
C HIS A 176 1.92 -17.00 11.83
N VAL A 177 2.82 -17.69 11.13
CA VAL A 177 2.51 -18.58 10.01
C VAL A 177 2.68 -20.01 10.49
N TYR A 178 1.61 -20.81 10.42
CA TYR A 178 1.61 -22.16 10.97
C TYR A 178 0.73 -23.10 10.17
N VAL A 179 0.93 -24.41 10.38
CA VAL A 179 0.03 -25.44 9.85
C VAL A 179 -1.03 -25.74 10.90
N GLY A 180 -2.30 -25.61 10.52
CA GLY A 180 -3.45 -25.87 11.37
C GLY A 180 -4.44 -26.82 10.72
N ASP A 181 -5.40 -27.33 11.49
CA ASP A 181 -6.54 -28.05 10.94
C ASP A 181 -7.42 -27.15 10.04
N LEU A 182 -8.47 -27.71 9.46
CA LEU A 182 -9.40 -26.94 8.60
C LEU A 182 -10.16 -25.83 9.34
N GLN A 183 -10.11 -25.79 10.68
CA GLN A 183 -10.71 -24.76 11.53
C GLN A 183 -9.67 -23.74 12.04
N GLY A 184 -8.40 -23.89 11.66
CA GLY A 184 -7.30 -23.00 12.01
C GLY A 184 -6.71 -23.24 13.39
N ASN A 185 -6.97 -24.39 14.02
CA ASN A 185 -6.29 -24.75 15.26
C ASN A 185 -4.87 -25.27 14.91
N PRO A 186 -3.80 -24.72 15.52
CA PRO A 186 -2.44 -25.16 15.22
C PRO A 186 -2.23 -26.66 15.49
N LEU A 187 -1.58 -27.36 14.57
CA LEU A 187 -1.20 -28.75 14.77
C LEU A 187 0.04 -28.85 15.66
N THR A 188 -0.05 -29.55 16.79
CA THR A 188 1.05 -29.68 17.75
C THR A 188 2.27 -30.44 17.20
N SER A 189 2.09 -31.19 16.11
CA SER A 189 3.18 -31.88 15.41
C SER A 189 3.97 -30.98 14.47
N MET A 190 3.47 -29.76 14.22
CA MET A 190 4.04 -28.79 13.29
C MET A 190 4.56 -27.58 14.07
N THR A 191 5.63 -26.98 13.58
CA THR A 191 6.21 -25.75 14.13
C THR A 191 5.96 -24.61 13.16
N GLY A 192 5.38 -23.51 13.64
CA GLY A 192 5.19 -22.29 12.86
C GLY A 192 6.43 -21.40 12.83
N ALA A 193 6.31 -20.27 12.14
CA ALA A 193 7.33 -19.24 12.04
C ALA A 193 6.69 -17.85 12.08
N ASP A 194 7.45 -16.85 12.50
CA ASP A 194 6.96 -15.48 12.61
C ASP A 194 7.51 -14.60 11.49
N ALA A 195 6.70 -13.62 11.10
CA ALA A 195 7.10 -12.57 10.15
C ALA A 195 6.68 -11.20 10.68
N THR A 196 7.39 -10.15 10.30
CA THR A 196 6.98 -8.78 10.58
C THR A 196 7.26 -7.89 9.38
N PHE A 197 6.23 -7.18 8.93
CA PHE A 197 6.33 -6.19 7.87
C PHE A 197 6.35 -4.81 8.49
N GLN A 198 7.15 -3.91 7.92
CA GLN A 198 7.30 -2.54 8.41
C GLN A 198 7.16 -1.55 7.28
N PHE A 199 6.47 -0.45 7.58
CA PHE A 199 6.09 0.58 6.64
C PHE A 199 6.37 1.95 7.21
N ARG A 200 6.59 2.92 6.33
CA ARG A 200 6.75 4.33 6.67
C ARG A 200 5.85 5.17 5.77
N VAL A 201 4.99 5.96 6.39
CA VAL A 201 4.22 7.00 5.73
C VAL A 201 4.97 8.32 5.85
N VAL A 202 5.37 8.88 4.71
CA VAL A 202 5.95 10.22 4.64
C VAL A 202 4.82 11.20 4.25
N PRO A 203 4.63 12.31 4.99
CA PRO A 203 3.62 13.31 4.63
C PRO A 203 3.83 13.82 3.19
N GLU A 204 2.74 14.08 2.49
CA GLU A 204 2.84 14.79 1.22
C GLU A 204 3.45 16.18 1.45
N PRO A 205 4.31 16.67 0.53
CA PRO A 205 4.69 18.07 0.55
C PRO A 205 3.43 18.94 0.49
N PRO A 206 3.24 19.92 1.38
CA PRO A 206 2.06 20.77 1.33
C PRO A 206 2.02 21.53 0.01
N MET A 207 1.11 21.15 -0.91
CA MET A 207 0.94 21.76 -2.24
C MET A 207 0.73 23.28 -2.19
N MET A 208 0.26 23.82 -1.05
CA MET A 208 0.10 25.25 -0.80
C MET A 208 1.42 26.03 -0.79
N SER A 209 2.54 25.38 -0.49
CA SER A 209 3.86 26.04 -0.52
C SER A 209 4.32 26.37 -1.95
N LEU A 210 3.98 25.54 -2.94
CA LEU A 210 4.32 25.76 -4.34
C LEU A 210 3.51 26.90 -4.97
N LEU A 211 2.21 26.98 -4.68
CA LEU A 211 1.37 28.09 -5.15
C LEU A 211 1.79 29.43 -4.54
N ALA A 212 2.19 29.46 -3.26
CA ALA A 212 2.66 30.69 -2.61
C ALA A 212 3.91 31.28 -3.30
N VAL A 213 4.86 30.43 -3.73
CA VAL A 213 6.08 30.88 -4.42
C VAL A 213 5.79 31.44 -5.81
N VAL A 214 4.88 30.80 -6.57
CA VAL A 214 4.47 31.28 -7.91
C VAL A 214 3.70 32.61 -7.81
N THR A 215 2.87 32.78 -6.77
CA THR A 215 2.09 34.02 -6.59
C THR A 215 2.97 35.21 -6.23
N VAL A 216 3.98 35.02 -5.36
CA VAL A 216 4.93 36.09 -4.99
C VAL A 216 5.81 36.51 -6.16
N THR A 217 6.25 35.56 -7.00
CA THR A 217 7.05 35.89 -8.20
C THR A 217 6.22 36.64 -9.25
N ALA A 218 4.97 36.22 -9.51
CA ALA A 218 4.09 36.95 -10.43
C ALA A 218 3.83 38.41 -10.01
N ILE A 219 3.63 38.66 -8.71
CA ILE A 219 3.46 40.02 -8.16
C ILE A 219 4.76 40.85 -8.29
N ALA A 220 5.92 40.24 -8.05
CA ALA A 220 7.20 40.94 -8.15
C ALA A 220 7.57 41.34 -9.59
N PHE A 221 7.26 40.50 -10.58
CA PHE A 221 7.51 40.81 -11.99
C PHE A 221 6.45 41.76 -12.58
N GLY A 222 5.20 41.71 -12.10
CA GLY A 222 4.15 42.65 -12.52
C GLY A 222 4.45 44.10 -12.14
N ARG A 223 5.17 44.34 -11.03
CA ARG A 223 5.52 45.69 -10.56
C ARG A 223 6.68 46.37 -11.29
N ARG A 224 7.44 45.65 -12.14
CA ARG A 224 8.62 46.21 -12.84
C ARG A 224 8.34 46.77 -14.25
N ARG A 225 7.10 46.78 -14.72
CA ARG A 225 6.75 47.23 -16.09
C ARG A 225 6.10 48.61 -16.20
N THR A 226 6.15 49.44 -15.15
CA THR A 226 5.48 50.76 -15.14
C THR A 226 6.42 51.94 -14.88
N THR A 227 7.65 51.91 -15.39
CA THR A 227 8.56 53.08 -15.39
C THR A 227 9.12 53.33 -16.77
#